data_AF-A0A964HG24-F1
#
_entry.id   AF-A0A964HG24-F1
#
_cell.length_a   1.000
_cell.length_b   1.000
_cell.length_c   1.000
_cell.angle_alpha   90.00
_cell.angle_beta   90.00
_cell.angle_gamma   90.00
#
_symmetry.space_group_name_H-M   'P 1'
#
loop_
_entity.id
_entity.type
_entity.pdbx_description
1 polymer ?
#
loop_
_entity_poly.entity_id
_entity_poly.type
_entity_poly.pdbx_seq_one_letter_code
_entity_poly.pdbx_strand_id
1 'polypeptide(L)'
;RRIGFEDIPTAGAFMVFNDQRDMFEVARNFAHFFAHESCGFCTPCRVGTSLLKNCMDKIAEGHGTQHTMNEIFQINRLLHMASHCGLGHTACNPMVDTLQKFRPAYERRLKSLDFEPAFDLDSALAQARQMTGRDDAAAHLETAA
;
A
#
# COMPACT_ATOMS: atom_id res chain seq x y z
N ARG A 1 -2.33 -31.11 8.70
CA ARG A 1 -2.05 -29.86 9.43
C ARG A 1 -2.96 -29.79 10.64
N ARG A 2 -2.49 -29.24 11.75
CA ARG A 2 -3.26 -29.00 12.97
C ARG A 2 -3.30 -27.50 13.25
N ILE A 3 -4.42 -27.02 13.77
CA ILE A 3 -4.48 -25.65 14.30
C ILE A 3 -3.90 -25.74 15.71
N GLY A 4 -2.67 -25.24 15.86
CA GLY A 4 -1.84 -25.40 17.04
C GLY A 4 -0.57 -24.57 16.88
N PHE A 5 0.03 -24.14 18.00
CA PHE A 5 1.23 -23.29 17.97
C PHE A 5 2.42 -23.96 17.27
N GLU A 6 2.42 -25.29 17.20
CA GLU A 6 3.43 -26.10 16.52
C GLU A 6 3.28 -26.16 14.98
N ASP A 7 2.16 -25.71 14.42
CA ASP A 7 1.87 -25.74 12.99
C ASP A 7 1.26 -24.40 12.53
N ILE A 8 -0.04 -24.19 12.71
CA ILE A 8 -0.72 -22.92 12.38
C ILE A 8 -1.13 -22.20 13.67
N PRO A 9 -0.32 -21.22 14.16
CA PRO A 9 -0.65 -20.48 15.36
C PRO A 9 -1.86 -19.55 15.11
N THR A 10 -2.77 -19.49 16.08
CA THR A 10 -3.94 -18.59 16.05
C THR A 10 -4.30 -18.15 17.47
N ALA A 11 -4.77 -16.92 17.60
CA ALA A 11 -5.38 -16.42 18.84
C ALA A 11 -6.89 -16.74 18.94
N GLY A 12 -7.42 -17.53 17.99
CA GLY A 12 -8.85 -17.92 17.91
C GLY A 12 -9.67 -17.11 16.90
N ALA A 13 -9.10 -16.05 16.31
CA ALA A 13 -9.76 -15.26 15.27
C ALA A 13 -9.60 -15.93 13.89
N PHE A 14 -10.70 -16.09 13.17
CA PHE A 14 -10.74 -16.58 11.79
C PHE A 14 -11.60 -15.65 10.94
N MET A 15 -11.10 -15.32 9.75
CA MET A 15 -11.85 -14.59 8.72
C MET A 15 -11.88 -15.46 7.46
N VAL A 16 -13.08 -15.71 6.94
CA VAL A 16 -13.28 -16.50 5.72
C VAL A 16 -13.75 -15.57 4.61
N PHE A 17 -13.01 -15.56 3.50
CA PHE A 17 -13.33 -14.79 2.30
C PHE A 17 -13.70 -15.77 1.17
N ASN A 18 -14.80 -15.49 0.47
CA ASN A 18 -15.19 -16.24 -0.73
C ASN A 18 -14.59 -15.60 -2.00
N ASP A 19 -14.89 -16.17 -3.15
CA ASP A 19 -14.42 -15.73 -4.47
C ASP A 19 -14.92 -14.34 -4.90
N GLN A 20 -15.95 -13.80 -4.25
CA GLN A 20 -16.46 -12.45 -4.49
C GLN A 20 -15.61 -11.36 -3.84
N ARG A 21 -14.59 -11.72 -3.04
CA ARG A 21 -13.72 -10.76 -2.34
C ARG A 21 -12.43 -10.54 -3.09
N ASP A 22 -12.07 -9.27 -3.26
CA ASP A 22 -10.75 -8.90 -3.75
C ASP A 22 -9.74 -8.93 -2.61
N MET A 23 -8.81 -9.89 -2.66
CA MET A 23 -7.75 -10.03 -1.66
C MET A 23 -6.82 -8.82 -1.59
N PHE A 24 -6.70 -8.03 -2.67
CA PHE A 24 -5.98 -6.76 -2.63
C PHE A 24 -6.70 -5.73 -1.74
N GLU A 25 -8.01 -5.56 -1.89
CA GLU A 25 -8.78 -4.62 -1.06
C GLU A 25 -8.83 -5.07 0.41
N VAL A 26 -8.87 -6.38 0.66
CA VAL A 26 -8.73 -6.93 2.02
C VAL A 26 -7.39 -6.50 2.64
N ALA A 27 -6.28 -6.69 1.92
CA ALA A 27 -4.96 -6.25 2.39
C ALA A 27 -4.90 -4.72 2.57
N ARG A 28 -5.48 -3.95 1.64
CA ARG A 28 -5.53 -2.49 1.73
C ARG A 28 -6.27 -2.04 2.99
N ASN A 29 -7.40 -2.67 3.33
CA ASN A 29 -8.12 -2.37 4.56
C ASN A 29 -7.23 -2.58 5.81
N PHE A 30 -6.46 -3.67 5.87
CA PHE A 30 -5.50 -3.88 6.97
C PHE A 30 -4.40 -2.81 6.99
N ALA A 31 -3.89 -2.38 5.83
CA ALA A 31 -2.90 -1.29 5.77
C ALA A 31 -3.44 0.02 6.37
N HIS A 32 -4.69 0.37 6.05
CA HIS A 32 -5.36 1.54 6.65
C HIS A 32 -5.57 1.36 8.16
N PHE A 33 -6.00 0.18 8.60
CA PHE A 33 -6.16 -0.13 10.02
C PHE A 33 -4.84 0.05 10.79
N PHE A 34 -3.73 -0.52 10.32
CA PHE A 34 -2.44 -0.39 11.02
C PHE A 34 -1.85 1.02 10.97
N ALA A 35 -2.14 1.79 9.92
CA ALA A 35 -1.78 3.20 9.86
C ALA A 35 -2.56 4.01 10.91
N HIS A 36 -3.86 3.73 11.08
CA HIS A 36 -4.73 4.40 12.05
C HIS A 36 -4.43 4.01 13.50
N GLU A 37 -4.24 2.72 13.77
CA GLU A 37 -4.04 2.17 15.13
C GLU A 37 -2.59 2.22 15.61
N SER A 38 -1.66 2.69 14.78
CA SER A 38 -0.29 2.92 15.22
C SER A 38 -0.27 3.94 16.37
N CYS A 39 0.24 3.55 17.53
CA CYS A 39 0.39 4.44 18.69
C CYS A 39 1.35 5.63 18.44
N GLY A 40 2.11 5.61 17.35
CA GLY A 40 2.96 6.71 16.93
C GLY A 40 4.27 6.86 17.71
N PHE A 41 4.62 5.92 18.60
CA PHE A 41 5.82 6.04 19.44
C PHE A 41 7.14 5.92 18.65
N CYS A 42 7.40 4.74 18.06
CA CYS A 42 8.65 4.49 17.34
C CYS A 42 8.54 4.90 15.86
N THR A 43 9.59 5.55 15.33
CA THR A 43 9.68 6.02 13.94
C THR A 43 9.37 4.97 12.88
N PRO A 44 9.96 3.75 12.91
CA PRO A 44 9.71 2.76 11.85
C PRO A 44 8.24 2.37 11.77
N CYS A 45 7.55 2.20 12.90
CA CYS A 45 6.12 1.92 12.90
C CYS A 45 5.30 3.14 12.48
N ARG A 46 5.49 4.30 13.12
CA ARG A 46 4.71 5.53 12.86
C ARG A 46 4.73 5.94 11.38
N VAL A 47 5.91 5.93 10.78
CA VAL A 47 6.13 6.35 9.39
C VAL A 47 5.89 5.18 8.44
N GLY A 48 6.39 3.99 8.77
CA GLY A 48 6.32 2.82 7.89
C GLY A 48 4.89 2.37 7.61
N THR A 49 3.98 2.40 8.59
CA THR A 49 2.57 2.04 8.35
C THR A 49 1.88 3.07 7.45
N SER A 50 2.21 4.35 7.58
CA SER A 50 1.71 5.41 6.71
C SER A 50 2.23 5.26 5.27
N LEU A 51 3.52 4.96 5.10
CA LEU A 51 4.09 4.67 3.78
C LEU A 51 3.46 3.44 3.13
N LEU A 52 3.23 2.38 3.92
CA LEU A 52 2.59 1.16 3.47
C LEU A 52 1.15 1.41 2.98
N LYS A 53 0.36 2.18 3.75
CA LYS A 53 -0.98 2.63 3.34
C LYS A 53 -0.92 3.38 2.00
N ASN A 54 0.00 4.34 1.87
CA ASN A 54 0.12 5.14 0.66
C ASN A 54 0.53 4.30 -0.56
N CYS A 55 1.41 3.30 -0.38
CA CYS A 55 1.74 2.35 -1.45
C CYS A 55 0.51 1.57 -1.91
N MET A 56 -0.30 1.08 -0.97
CA MET A 56 -1.53 0.35 -1.28
C MET A 56 -2.58 1.24 -1.95
N ASP A 57 -2.72 2.50 -1.52
CA ASP A 57 -3.63 3.46 -2.15
C ASP A 57 -3.20 3.81 -3.58
N LYS A 58 -1.90 4.04 -3.79
CA LYS A 58 -1.33 4.27 -5.12
C LYS A 58 -1.62 3.11 -6.08
N ILE A 59 -1.46 1.87 -5.62
CA ILE A 59 -1.80 0.69 -6.43
C ILE A 59 -3.32 0.61 -6.67
N ALA A 60 -4.15 0.95 -5.67
CA ALA A 60 -5.61 0.93 -5.80
C ALA A 60 -6.14 1.94 -6.84
N GLU A 61 -5.51 3.11 -6.93
CA GLU A 61 -5.80 4.17 -7.90
C GLU A 61 -5.29 3.83 -9.31
N GLY A 62 -4.68 2.66 -9.49
CA GLY A 62 -4.16 2.20 -10.77
C GLY A 62 -2.82 2.83 -11.13
N HIS A 63 -2.12 3.46 -10.18
CA HIS A 63 -0.75 3.98 -10.37
C HIS A 63 0.32 3.02 -9.83
N GLY A 64 -0.02 1.74 -9.70
CA GLY A 64 0.89 0.72 -9.20
C GLY A 64 2.06 0.48 -10.14
N THR A 65 3.26 0.25 -9.58
CA THR A 65 4.43 -0.19 -10.34
C THR A 65 5.16 -1.35 -9.66
N GLN A 66 6.03 -2.03 -10.41
CA GLN A 66 6.91 -3.05 -9.84
C GLN A 66 7.84 -2.44 -8.77
N HIS A 67 8.24 -1.18 -8.94
CA HIS A 67 8.97 -0.45 -7.90
C HIS A 67 8.16 -0.36 -6.60
N THR A 68 6.88 0.03 -6.65
CA THR A 68 6.03 0.13 -5.46
C THR A 68 5.83 -1.22 -4.75
N MET A 69 5.77 -2.32 -5.49
CA MET A 69 5.76 -3.65 -4.86
C MET A 69 7.08 -3.95 -4.12
N ASN A 70 8.22 -3.54 -4.69
CA ASN A 70 9.51 -3.70 -4.02
C ASN A 70 9.62 -2.80 -2.77
N GLU A 71 9.05 -1.58 -2.81
CA GLU A 71 8.97 -0.69 -1.65
C GLU A 71 8.22 -1.34 -0.48
N ILE A 72 7.10 -2.04 -0.75
CA ILE A 72 6.36 -2.79 0.29
C ILE A 72 7.27 -3.81 1.01
N PHE A 73 8.12 -4.54 0.29
CA PHE A 73 9.06 -5.49 0.89
C PHE A 73 10.17 -4.81 1.70
N GLN A 74 10.64 -3.63 1.26
CA GLN A 74 11.63 -2.86 2.00
C GLN A 74 11.02 -2.34 3.32
N ILE A 75 9.80 -1.81 3.26
CA ILE A 75 9.04 -1.37 4.44
C ILE A 75 8.81 -2.54 5.38
N ASN A 76 8.41 -3.72 4.87
CA ASN A 76 8.28 -4.94 5.67
C ASN A 76 9.55 -5.25 6.47
N ARG A 77 10.71 -5.23 5.80
CA ARG A 77 12.00 -5.52 6.46
C ARG A 77 12.31 -4.50 7.56
N LEU A 78 12.06 -3.23 7.29
CA LEU A 78 12.30 -2.15 8.25
C LEU A 78 11.38 -2.26 9.47
N LEU A 79 10.09 -2.49 9.24
CA LEU A 79 9.08 -2.70 10.28
C LEU A 79 9.43 -3.92 11.15
N HIS A 80 9.81 -5.03 10.54
CA HIS A 80 10.15 -6.25 11.25
C HIS A 80 11.44 -6.11 12.08
N MET A 81 12.44 -5.36 11.60
CA MET A 81 13.74 -5.28 12.27
C MET A 81 13.86 -4.17 13.32
N ALA A 82 13.14 -3.05 13.14
CA ALA A 82 13.39 -1.84 13.93
C ALA A 82 12.19 -1.38 14.77
N SER A 83 11.02 -2.00 14.63
CA SER A 83 9.85 -1.64 15.45
C SER A 83 10.04 -2.00 16.92
N HIS A 84 9.53 -1.15 17.80
CA HIS A 84 9.65 -1.32 19.25
C HIS A 84 8.72 -2.41 19.81
N CYS A 85 7.58 -2.68 19.16
CA CYS A 85 6.59 -3.64 19.64
C CYS A 85 6.00 -4.49 18.50
N GLY A 86 5.21 -5.49 18.88
CA GLY A 86 4.60 -6.47 17.96
C GLY A 86 3.69 -5.88 16.90
N LEU A 87 3.08 -4.71 17.13
CA LEU A 87 2.23 -4.07 16.10
C LEU A 87 3.07 -3.74 14.87
N GLY A 88 4.21 -3.07 15.04
CA GLY A 88 5.09 -2.73 13.93
C GLY A 88 5.63 -3.97 13.23
N HIS A 89 6.02 -5.01 13.97
CA HIS A 89 6.49 -6.28 13.38
C HIS A 89 5.45 -7.00 12.54
N THR A 90 4.16 -6.83 12.85
CA THR A 90 3.06 -7.56 12.18
C THR A 90 2.31 -6.74 11.14
N ALA A 91 2.45 -5.41 11.17
CA ALA A 91 1.65 -4.50 10.35
C ALA A 91 1.77 -4.75 8.84
N CYS A 92 2.91 -5.27 8.35
CA CYS A 92 3.11 -5.53 6.92
C CYS A 92 2.72 -6.96 6.49
N ASN A 93 2.45 -7.87 7.45
CA ASN A 93 2.22 -9.28 7.15
C ASN A 93 1.06 -9.51 6.17
N PRO A 94 -0.13 -8.89 6.33
CA PRO A 94 -1.22 -9.09 5.37
C PRO A 94 -0.82 -8.79 3.92
N MET A 95 -0.07 -7.72 3.67
CA MET A 95 0.31 -7.26 2.33
C MET A 95 1.34 -8.18 1.71
N VAL A 96 2.34 -8.61 2.48
CA VAL A 96 3.36 -9.55 2.00
C VAL A 96 2.72 -10.91 1.69
N ASP A 97 1.85 -11.40 2.57
CA ASP A 97 1.16 -12.68 2.38
C ASP A 97 0.26 -12.65 1.16
N THR A 98 -0.54 -11.60 0.97
CA THR A 98 -1.42 -11.49 -0.18
C THR A 98 -0.66 -11.25 -1.47
N LEU A 99 0.44 -10.49 -1.43
CA LEU A 99 1.27 -10.29 -2.62
C LEU A 99 1.97 -11.59 -3.06
N GLN A 100 2.37 -12.45 -2.11
CA GLN A 100 2.96 -13.76 -2.41
C GLN A 100 1.91 -14.78 -2.90
N LYS A 101 0.72 -14.82 -2.27
CA LYS A 101 -0.30 -15.86 -2.53
C LYS A 101 -1.32 -15.46 -3.60
N PHE A 102 -1.55 -14.16 -3.78
CA PHE A 102 -2.55 -13.57 -4.67
C PHE A 102 -1.93 -12.51 -5.58
N ARG A 103 -0.71 -12.75 -6.08
CA ARG A 103 0.02 -11.82 -6.95
C ARG A 103 -0.80 -11.23 -8.11
N PRO A 104 -1.66 -12.00 -8.82
CA PRO A 104 -2.49 -11.46 -9.88
C PRO A 104 -3.46 -10.34 -9.44
N ALA A 105 -3.86 -10.31 -8.16
CA ALA A 105 -4.71 -9.25 -7.61
C ALA A 105 -3.99 -7.89 -7.56
N TYR A 106 -2.65 -7.89 -7.49
CA TYR A 106 -1.80 -6.71 -7.55
C TYR A 106 -1.42 -6.39 -8.99
N GLU A 107 -0.97 -7.39 -9.75
CA GLU A 107 -0.44 -7.20 -11.11
C GLU A 107 -1.46 -6.56 -12.07
N ARG A 108 -2.75 -6.88 -11.91
CA ARG A 108 -3.83 -6.27 -12.71
C ARG A 108 -4.01 -4.76 -12.51
N ARG A 109 -3.33 -4.18 -11.52
CA ARG A 109 -3.37 -2.74 -11.16
C ARG A 109 -2.06 -2.02 -11.47
N LEU A 110 -1.12 -2.70 -12.12
CA LEU A 110 0.16 -2.11 -12.50
C LEU A 110 0.04 -1.42 -13.85
N LYS A 111 0.51 -0.18 -13.94
CA LYS A 111 0.62 0.57 -15.20
C LYS A 111 2.01 0.49 -15.82
N SER A 112 3.03 0.49 -14.97
CA SER A 112 4.43 0.57 -15.40
C SER A 112 5.31 -0.37 -14.59
N LEU A 113 6.42 -0.81 -15.19
CA LEU A 113 7.45 -1.55 -14.48
C LEU A 113 8.37 -0.62 -13.67
N ASP A 114 8.47 0.64 -14.06
CA ASP A 114 9.40 1.58 -13.46
C ASP A 114 8.70 2.50 -12.45
N PHE A 115 8.27 3.67 -12.90
CA PHE A 115 7.69 4.71 -12.07
C PHE A 115 6.41 5.24 -12.70
N GLU A 116 5.49 5.61 -11.82
CA GLU A 116 4.24 6.28 -12.14
C GLU A 116 3.97 7.27 -10.98
N PRO A 117 3.61 8.54 -11.27
CA PRO A 117 3.25 9.50 -10.23
C PRO A 117 2.08 9.00 -9.38
N ALA A 118 2.11 9.29 -8.07
CA ALA A 118 1.03 8.89 -7.16
C ALA A 118 -0.15 9.88 -7.15
N PHE A 119 -0.08 10.96 -7.92
CA PHE A 119 -1.11 11.97 -8.02
C PHE A 119 -1.16 12.52 -9.44
N ASP A 120 -2.28 13.09 -9.82
CA ASP A 120 -2.47 13.71 -11.14
C ASP A 120 -1.63 14.99 -11.25
N LEU A 121 -0.61 14.93 -12.12
CA LEU A 121 0.32 16.02 -12.38
C LEU A 121 -0.37 17.22 -13.02
N ASP A 122 -1.35 17.02 -13.90
CA ASP A 122 -2.07 18.13 -14.51
C ASP A 122 -2.91 18.82 -13.44
N SER A 123 -3.74 18.04 -12.72
CA SER A 123 -4.59 18.57 -11.65
C SER A 123 -3.80 19.36 -10.60
N ALA A 124 -2.54 18.98 -10.30
CA ALA A 124 -1.67 19.73 -9.39
C ALA A 124 -1.39 21.17 -9.85
N LEU A 125 -1.47 21.47 -11.16
CA LEU A 125 -1.32 22.81 -11.72
C LEU A 125 -2.60 23.66 -11.71
N ALA A 126 -3.75 23.10 -11.30
CA ALA A 126 -5.04 23.79 -11.40
C ALA A 126 -5.06 25.14 -10.67
N GLN A 127 -4.47 25.21 -9.46
CA GLN A 127 -4.40 26.44 -8.69
C GLN A 127 -3.56 27.52 -9.40
N ALA A 128 -2.43 27.14 -9.99
CA ALA A 128 -1.55 28.06 -10.72
C ALA A 128 -2.22 28.58 -12.00
N ARG A 129 -2.94 27.72 -12.74
CA ARG A 129 -3.75 28.10 -13.91
C ARG A 129 -4.82 29.12 -13.53
N GLN A 130 -5.54 28.88 -12.44
CA GLN A 130 -6.57 29.80 -11.93
C GLN A 130 -5.98 31.18 -11.57
N MET A 131 -4.81 31.22 -10.93
CA MET A 131 -4.17 32.49 -10.52
C MET A 131 -3.62 33.30 -11.70
N THR A 132 -3.11 32.62 -12.73
CA THR A 132 -2.49 33.28 -13.88
C THR A 132 -3.47 33.54 -15.02
N GLY A 133 -4.67 32.92 -14.98
CA GLY A 133 -5.65 32.97 -16.07
C GLY A 133 -5.19 32.24 -17.33
N ARG A 134 -4.22 31.33 -17.21
CA ARG A 134 -3.67 30.56 -18.35
C ARG A 134 -4.38 29.22 -18.50
N ASP A 135 -4.76 28.91 -19.74
CA ASP A 135 -5.35 27.64 -20.18
C ASP A 135 -4.75 27.19 -21.53
N ASP A 136 -3.58 27.71 -21.87
CA ASP A 136 -2.85 27.31 -23.07
C ASP A 136 -2.22 25.93 -22.90
N ALA A 137 -1.90 25.24 -24.00
CA ALA A 137 -1.33 23.90 -23.95
C ALA A 137 -0.05 23.79 -23.09
N ALA A 138 0.74 24.86 -22.98
CA ALA A 138 1.95 24.87 -22.15
C ALA A 138 1.65 25.05 -20.64
N ALA A 139 0.38 25.24 -20.26
CA ALA A 139 -0.09 25.25 -18.88
C ALA A 139 -0.60 23.88 -18.40
N HIS A 140 -0.61 22.87 -19.28
CA HIS A 140 -1.03 21.50 -19.00
C HIS A 140 0.13 20.52 -19.07
N LEU A 141 0.05 19.44 -18.29
CA LEU A 141 0.98 18.32 -18.38
C LEU A 141 0.31 17.15 -19.07
N GLU A 142 0.97 16.58 -20.09
CA GLU A 142 0.54 15.32 -20.68
C GLU A 142 0.68 14.22 -19.64
N THR A 143 -0.45 13.61 -19.26
CA THR A 143 -0.45 12.43 -18.39
C THR A 143 0.12 11.27 -19.20
N ALA A 144 1.23 10.69 -18.75
CA ALA A 144 1.75 9.47 -19.34
C ALA A 144 0.65 8.39 -19.29
N ALA A 145 0.30 7.85 -20.46
CA ALA A 145 -0.72 6.81 -20.62
C ALA A 145 -0.25 5.47 -20.02
#